data_AF-A0A2V8I7S0-F1
#
_entry.id   AF-A0A2V8I7S0-F1
#
_cell.length_a   1.000
_cell.length_b   1.000
_cell.length_c   1.000
_cell.angle_alpha   90.00
_cell.angle_beta   90.00
_cell.angle_gamma   90.00
#
_symmetry.space_group_name_H-M   'P 1'
#
loop_
_entity.id
_entity.type
_entity.pdbx_description
1 polymer ?
#
loop_
_entity_poly.entity_id
_entity_poly.type
_entity_poly.pdbx_seq_one_letter_code
_entity_poly.pdbx_strand_id
1 'polypeptide(L)'
;MVALSLAPARAIEWTQFETAVRGYPVMRDAGGRRIADGTFVQTIGKDGLHVEITYTGGGKTIVETIVMQQRPELSQRAWGWREVKDGKPIRSFEVNLVTGAATASKVEDNGEMKRWSDTLDVEQGRTFAGFGFTMACKALRERLIKGETVELKAVGFTPSPKVVTVALSHAGRETLRMSGRAIAGDHFVVHPQVPAIAKLFVKVPDAHIWLTTPPAGFLRYEGALAEPSDQIIRIDLLPGEPSEAATPIATSGKR
;
A
#
# COMPACT_ATOMS: atom_id res chain seq x y z
N MET A 1 12.43 29.53 -18.87
CA MET A 1 12.43 28.58 -17.74
C MET A 1 10.99 28.44 -17.28
N VAL A 2 10.29 27.39 -17.69
CA VAL A 2 8.88 27.17 -17.32
C VAL A 2 8.89 26.58 -15.91
N ALA A 3 8.42 27.35 -14.94
CA ALA A 3 8.18 26.84 -13.60
C ALA A 3 7.02 25.84 -13.67
N LEU A 4 7.30 24.55 -13.45
CA LEU A 4 6.24 23.60 -13.14
C LEU A 4 5.65 24.01 -11.79
N SER A 5 4.47 24.62 -11.83
CA SER A 5 3.63 24.85 -10.67
C SER A 5 3.16 23.49 -10.16
N LEU A 6 3.69 23.04 -9.02
CA LEU A 6 3.10 21.98 -8.23
C LEU A 6 1.85 22.59 -7.56
N ALA A 7 0.67 22.33 -8.13
CA ALA A 7 -0.57 22.71 -7.48
C ALA A 7 -0.70 21.95 -6.15
N PRO A 8 -1.09 22.60 -5.03
CA PRO A 8 -1.39 21.87 -3.81
C PRO A 8 -2.51 20.88 -4.13
N ALA A 9 -2.32 19.62 -3.74
CA ALA A 9 -3.03 18.48 -4.31
C ALA A 9 -4.56 18.40 -4.07
N ARG A 10 -5.33 19.46 -3.79
CA ARG A 10 -6.77 19.47 -3.42
C ARG A 10 -7.19 18.29 -2.49
N ALA A 11 -8.46 18.14 -2.20
CA ALA A 11 -8.97 16.90 -1.62
C ALA A 11 -9.08 15.83 -2.72
N ILE A 12 -8.91 14.56 -2.37
CA ILE A 12 -9.11 13.47 -3.34
C ILE A 12 -10.61 13.28 -3.54
N GLU A 13 -11.11 13.75 -4.68
CA GLU A 13 -12.48 13.46 -5.11
C GLU A 13 -12.66 11.95 -5.29
N TRP A 14 -13.76 11.42 -4.74
CA TRP A 14 -14.05 9.99 -4.77
C TRP A 14 -15.46 9.75 -5.28
N THR A 15 -15.55 9.16 -6.47
CA THR A 15 -16.82 8.92 -7.18
C THR A 15 -17.19 7.44 -7.30
N GLN A 16 -16.25 6.53 -7.00
CA GLN A 16 -16.45 5.08 -7.06
C GLN A 16 -16.43 4.48 -5.66
N PHE A 17 -17.60 4.29 -5.05
CA PHE A 17 -17.68 3.85 -3.66
C PHE A 17 -17.45 2.34 -3.53
N GLU A 18 -16.57 1.97 -2.61
CA GLU A 18 -16.36 0.61 -2.16
C GLU A 18 -17.57 0.05 -1.44
N THR A 19 -17.79 -1.25 -1.64
CA THR A 19 -18.84 -2.05 -0.99
C THR A 19 -18.22 -3.20 -0.19
N ALA A 20 -19.05 -4.02 0.46
CA ALA A 20 -18.54 -5.18 1.17
C ALA A 20 -17.91 -6.18 0.19
N VAL A 21 -16.70 -6.65 0.51
CA VAL A 21 -15.94 -7.59 -0.31
C VAL A 21 -15.25 -8.62 0.59
N ARG A 22 -15.15 -9.85 0.09
CA ARG A 22 -14.26 -10.86 0.65
C ARG A 22 -13.37 -11.42 -0.47
N GLY A 23 -12.08 -11.50 -0.22
CA GLY A 23 -11.08 -12.03 -1.14
C GLY A 23 -10.11 -12.96 -0.42
N TYR A 24 -9.36 -13.72 -1.20
CA TYR A 24 -8.40 -14.70 -0.70
C TYR A 24 -7.06 -14.53 -1.44
N PRO A 25 -6.35 -13.41 -1.22
CA PRO A 25 -5.09 -13.14 -1.90
C PRO A 25 -4.00 -14.11 -1.42
N VAL A 26 -2.88 -14.16 -2.15
CA VAL A 26 -1.72 -14.96 -1.75
C VAL A 26 -0.51 -14.06 -1.64
N MET A 27 0.23 -14.21 -0.53
CA MET A 27 1.52 -13.56 -0.34
C MET A 27 2.64 -14.47 -0.84
N ARG A 28 3.57 -13.87 -1.57
CA ARG A 28 4.70 -14.50 -2.24
C ARG A 28 5.99 -13.75 -1.91
N ASP A 29 7.12 -14.46 -1.98
CA ASP A 29 8.43 -13.82 -2.01
C ASP A 29 8.68 -13.15 -3.37
N ALA A 30 9.80 -12.41 -3.48
CA ALA A 30 10.19 -11.73 -4.72
C ALA A 30 10.37 -12.68 -5.92
N GLY A 31 10.65 -13.97 -5.67
CA GLY A 31 10.74 -15.01 -6.70
C GLY A 31 9.38 -15.53 -7.18
N GLY A 32 8.28 -15.05 -6.60
CA GLY A 32 6.92 -15.51 -6.92
C GLY A 32 6.52 -16.77 -6.17
N ARG A 33 7.35 -17.31 -5.25
CA ARG A 33 6.99 -18.49 -4.47
C ARG A 33 6.03 -18.10 -3.34
N ARG A 34 4.95 -18.85 -3.19
CA ARG A 34 3.96 -18.68 -2.12
C ARG A 34 4.59 -18.86 -0.74
N ILE A 35 4.35 -17.89 0.16
CA ILE A 35 4.85 -17.90 1.54
C ILE A 35 3.74 -17.80 2.59
N ALA A 36 2.57 -17.24 2.25
CA ALA A 36 1.43 -17.19 3.16
C ALA A 36 0.10 -17.06 2.40
N ASP A 37 -0.96 -17.51 3.06
CA ASP A 37 -2.34 -17.42 2.59
C ASP A 37 -3.06 -16.23 3.17
N GLY A 38 -3.70 -15.48 2.28
CA GLY A 38 -4.38 -14.24 2.59
C GLY A 38 -5.88 -14.43 2.75
N THR A 39 -6.47 -13.68 3.67
CA THR A 39 -7.90 -13.38 3.69
C THR A 39 -8.05 -11.86 3.71
N PHE A 40 -8.81 -11.34 2.77
CA PHE A 40 -9.17 -9.93 2.67
C PHE A 40 -10.65 -9.79 3.00
N VAL A 41 -10.99 -8.93 3.96
CA VAL A 41 -12.38 -8.63 4.33
C VAL A 41 -12.55 -7.13 4.31
N GLN A 42 -13.56 -6.67 3.60
CA GLN A 42 -13.98 -5.28 3.53
C GLN A 42 -15.46 -5.20 3.90
N THR A 43 -15.81 -4.35 4.86
CA THR A 43 -17.19 -4.16 5.33
C THR A 43 -17.51 -2.66 5.45
N ILE A 44 -18.79 -2.33 5.41
CA ILE A 44 -19.26 -0.97 5.67
C ILE A 44 -19.85 -0.92 7.08
N GLY A 45 -19.22 -0.13 7.95
CA GLY A 45 -19.69 0.19 9.30
C GLY A 45 -20.37 1.56 9.36
N LYS A 46 -20.77 1.96 10.57
CA LYS A 46 -21.38 3.29 10.82
C LYS A 46 -20.38 4.44 10.64
N ASP A 47 -19.11 4.16 10.86
CA ASP A 47 -17.98 5.08 10.95
C ASP A 47 -17.08 5.07 9.71
N GLY A 48 -17.38 4.21 8.72
CA GLY A 48 -16.65 4.14 7.46
C GLY A 48 -16.55 2.74 6.86
N LEU A 49 -15.66 2.61 5.89
CA LEU A 49 -15.22 1.35 5.33
C LEU A 49 -14.14 0.76 6.24
N HIS A 50 -14.32 -0.50 6.62
CA HIS A 50 -13.35 -1.26 7.42
C HIS A 50 -12.71 -2.32 6.53
N VAL A 51 -11.39 -2.43 6.59
CA VAL A 51 -10.63 -3.47 5.90
C VAL A 51 -9.80 -4.22 6.92
N GLU A 52 -9.82 -5.55 6.83
CA GLU A 52 -8.93 -6.45 7.53
C GLU A 52 -8.28 -7.39 6.52
N ILE A 53 -6.94 -7.44 6.54
CA ILE A 53 -6.15 -8.32 5.70
C ILE A 53 -5.31 -9.20 6.61
N THR A 54 -5.51 -10.52 6.54
CA THR A 54 -4.73 -11.49 7.32
C THR A 54 -3.90 -12.33 6.39
N TYR A 55 -2.61 -12.54 6.70
CA TYR A 55 -1.75 -13.50 6.02
C TYR A 55 -1.19 -14.52 7.01
N THR A 56 -1.35 -15.81 6.72
CA THR A 56 -0.87 -16.90 7.57
C THR A 56 0.00 -17.87 6.78
N GLY A 57 1.21 -18.15 7.26
CA GLY A 57 2.13 -19.09 6.64
C GLY A 57 3.49 -19.18 7.35
N GLY A 58 4.10 -20.36 7.35
CA GLY A 58 5.44 -20.57 7.94
C GLY A 58 5.54 -20.20 9.43
N GLY A 59 4.50 -20.45 10.21
CA GLY A 59 4.42 -20.08 11.64
C GLY A 59 4.17 -18.59 11.90
N LYS A 60 4.06 -17.78 10.85
CA LYS A 60 3.81 -16.34 10.93
C LYS A 60 2.34 -16.02 10.63
N THR A 61 1.79 -15.09 11.40
CA THR A 61 0.49 -14.46 11.14
C THR A 61 0.68 -12.95 11.10
N ILE A 62 0.22 -12.32 10.03
CA ILE A 62 0.21 -10.87 9.85
C ILE A 62 -1.25 -10.43 9.75
N VAL A 63 -1.59 -9.34 10.44
CA VAL A 63 -2.91 -8.71 10.34
C VAL A 63 -2.71 -7.22 10.07
N GLU A 64 -3.32 -6.73 9.00
CA GLU A 64 -3.43 -5.31 8.66
C GLU A 64 -4.89 -4.88 8.80
N THR A 65 -5.14 -3.75 9.47
CA THR A 65 -6.47 -3.16 9.63
C THR A 65 -6.48 -1.72 9.14
N ILE A 66 -7.56 -1.34 8.46
CA ILE A 66 -7.73 0.02 7.92
C ILE A 66 -9.16 0.49 8.18
N VAL A 67 -9.29 1.74 8.60
CA VAL A 67 -10.58 2.45 8.64
C VAL A 67 -10.51 3.63 7.67
N MET A 68 -11.42 3.67 6.70
CA MET A 68 -11.49 4.72 5.69
C MET A 68 -12.84 5.43 5.74
N GLN A 69 -12.83 6.72 5.46
CA GLN A 69 -14.01 7.49 5.14
C GLN A 69 -14.02 7.74 3.62
N GLN A 70 -15.15 7.45 2.98
CA GLN A 70 -15.30 7.56 1.53
C GLN A 70 -15.97 8.87 1.09
N ARG A 71 -16.62 9.59 2.02
CA ARG A 71 -17.39 10.82 1.75
C ARG A 71 -17.14 11.86 2.85
N PRO A 72 -17.13 13.17 2.55
CA PRO A 72 -17.30 13.76 1.21
C PRO A 72 -16.09 13.52 0.28
N GLU A 73 -14.94 13.16 0.85
CA GLU A 73 -13.69 12.85 0.17
C GLU A 73 -13.12 11.54 0.70
N LEU A 74 -12.20 10.91 -0.04
CA LEU A 74 -11.48 9.74 0.44
C LEU A 74 -10.44 10.17 1.47
N SER A 75 -10.55 9.62 2.69
CA SER A 75 -9.54 9.78 3.73
C SER A 75 -9.36 8.50 4.52
N GLN A 76 -8.13 8.26 4.97
CA GLN A 76 -7.81 7.17 5.90
C GLN A 76 -7.85 7.71 7.32
N ARG A 77 -8.60 7.05 8.19
CA ARG A 77 -8.79 7.47 9.59
C ARG A 77 -7.88 6.72 10.55
N ALA A 78 -7.63 5.45 10.26
CA ALA A 78 -6.73 4.62 11.06
C ALA A 78 -6.06 3.57 10.20
N TRP A 79 -4.89 3.15 10.65
CA TRP A 79 -4.16 2.00 10.13
C TRP A 79 -3.52 1.26 11.28
N GLY A 80 -3.62 -0.06 11.25
CA GLY A 80 -3.00 -0.96 12.21
C GLY A 80 -2.33 -2.11 11.48
N TRP A 81 -1.23 -2.57 12.04
CA TRP A 81 -0.51 -3.72 11.52
C TRP A 81 0.11 -4.49 12.69
N ARG A 82 0.03 -5.82 12.63
CA ARG A 82 0.55 -6.71 13.66
C ARG A 82 1.16 -7.94 13.03
N GLU A 83 2.34 -8.33 13.50
CA GLU A 83 2.99 -9.60 13.13
C GLU A 83 3.27 -10.43 14.37
N VAL A 84 2.85 -11.68 14.30
CA VAL A 84 3.04 -12.72 15.31
C VAL A 84 3.78 -13.87 14.65
N LYS A 85 4.75 -14.46 15.35
CA LYS A 85 5.45 -15.68 14.91
C LYS A 85 5.42 -16.71 16.03
N ASP A 86 4.94 -17.90 15.72
CA ASP A 86 4.83 -19.02 16.66
C ASP A 86 4.08 -18.62 17.96
N GLY A 87 3.02 -17.82 17.81
CA GLY A 87 2.21 -17.29 18.90
C GLY A 87 2.82 -16.10 19.67
N LYS A 88 4.05 -15.68 19.34
CA LYS A 88 4.74 -14.57 20.00
C LYS A 88 4.67 -13.28 19.17
N PRO A 89 4.30 -12.12 19.76
CA PRO A 89 4.35 -10.84 19.06
C PRO A 89 5.78 -10.50 18.62
N ILE A 90 5.95 -10.08 17.36
CA ILE A 90 7.25 -9.67 16.81
C ILE A 90 7.30 -8.16 16.63
N ARG A 91 6.24 -7.58 16.07
CA ARG A 91 6.08 -6.13 15.93
C ARG A 91 4.63 -5.74 15.70
N SER A 92 4.32 -4.50 16.05
CA SER A 92 3.06 -3.85 15.73
C SER A 92 3.26 -2.38 15.44
N PHE A 93 2.43 -1.86 14.54
CA PHE A 93 2.44 -0.47 14.12
C PHE A 93 1.00 0.03 14.07
N GLU A 94 0.76 1.22 14.60
CA GLU A 94 -0.58 1.80 14.65
C GLU A 94 -0.48 3.30 14.40
N VAL A 95 -1.43 3.85 13.65
CA VAL A 95 -1.62 5.29 13.51
C VAL A 95 -3.10 5.63 13.47
N ASN A 96 -3.48 6.61 14.28
CA ASN A 96 -4.73 7.33 14.18
C ASN A 96 -4.49 8.59 13.35
N LEU A 97 -4.96 8.60 12.11
CA LEU A 97 -4.76 9.70 11.17
C LEU A 97 -5.71 10.88 11.42
N VAL A 98 -6.68 10.74 12.33
CA VAL A 98 -7.51 11.86 12.78
C VAL A 98 -6.77 12.68 13.83
N THR A 99 -6.06 12.03 14.75
CA THR A 99 -5.34 12.70 15.85
C THR A 99 -3.84 12.84 15.62
N GLY A 100 -3.28 12.14 14.63
CA GLY A 100 -1.84 12.02 14.41
C GLY A 100 -1.14 11.05 15.36
N ALA A 101 -1.81 10.50 16.37
CA ALA A 101 -1.18 9.61 17.35
C ALA A 101 -0.72 8.32 16.66
N ALA A 102 0.58 8.01 16.76
CA ALA A 102 1.18 6.85 16.14
C ALA A 102 2.10 6.10 17.10
N THR A 103 2.15 4.78 16.98
CA THR A 103 3.00 3.93 17.81
C THR A 103 3.64 2.81 17.00
N ALA A 104 4.87 2.47 17.36
CA ALA A 104 5.59 1.30 16.89
C ALA A 104 6.02 0.47 18.09
N SER A 105 5.89 -0.84 18.01
CA SER A 105 6.47 -1.77 18.98
C SER A 105 7.18 -2.89 18.22
N LYS A 106 8.40 -3.25 18.63
CA LYS A 106 9.20 -4.26 17.94
C LYS A 106 10.09 -5.01 18.93
N VAL A 107 10.20 -6.32 18.75
CA VAL A 107 11.21 -7.15 19.41
C VAL A 107 12.58 -6.86 18.79
N GLU A 108 13.52 -6.40 19.60
CA GLU A 108 14.90 -6.14 19.24
C GLU A 108 15.75 -7.44 19.29
N ASP A 109 16.99 -7.39 18.81
CA ASP A 109 17.89 -8.57 18.77
C ASP A 109 18.17 -9.19 20.15
N ASN A 110 18.04 -8.40 21.21
CA ASN A 110 18.18 -8.87 22.60
C ASN A 110 16.90 -9.58 23.14
N GLY A 111 15.85 -9.68 22.33
CA GLY A 111 14.57 -10.30 22.69
C GLY A 111 13.62 -9.38 23.46
N GLU A 112 14.00 -8.13 23.76
CA GLU A 112 13.14 -7.16 24.44
C GLU A 112 12.20 -6.45 23.47
N MET A 113 10.97 -6.19 23.91
CA MET A 113 10.01 -5.37 23.17
C MET A 113 10.31 -3.89 23.42
N LYS A 114 10.72 -3.17 22.39
CA LYS A 114 10.89 -1.72 22.41
C LYS A 114 9.67 -1.03 21.81
N ARG A 115 9.33 0.14 22.35
CA ARG A 115 8.18 0.94 21.92
C ARG A 115 8.60 2.38 21.61
N TRP A 116 8.05 2.91 20.53
CA TRP A 116 8.16 4.30 20.12
C TRP A 116 6.75 4.86 19.91
N SER A 117 6.57 6.13 20.25
CA SER A 117 5.31 6.84 20.07
C SER A 117 5.57 8.26 19.66
N ASP A 118 4.74 8.80 18.78
CA ASP A 118 4.81 10.20 18.35
C ASP A 118 3.41 10.71 17.96
N THR A 119 3.28 12.03 17.84
CA THR A 119 2.12 12.69 17.25
C THR A 119 2.53 13.29 15.92
N LEU A 120 2.00 12.73 14.85
CA LEU A 120 2.35 13.05 13.48
C LEU A 120 1.56 14.27 12.97
N ASP A 121 2.23 15.09 12.16
CA ASP A 121 1.56 16.12 11.35
C ASP A 121 0.90 15.47 10.13
N VAL A 122 -0.40 15.22 10.24
CA VAL A 122 -1.18 14.47 9.25
C VAL A 122 -2.00 15.41 8.37
N GLU A 123 -1.76 15.37 7.07
CA GLU A 123 -2.64 15.99 6.07
C GLU A 123 -3.82 15.06 5.77
N GLN A 124 -5.01 15.39 6.27
CA GLN A 124 -6.23 14.62 6.00
C GLN A 124 -6.52 14.57 4.48
N GLY A 125 -6.97 13.40 4.01
CA GLY A 125 -7.23 13.15 2.59
C GLY A 125 -5.98 13.01 1.71
N ARG A 126 -4.77 13.17 2.27
CA ARG A 126 -3.48 13.04 1.55
C ARG A 126 -2.48 12.11 2.21
N THR A 127 -2.69 11.76 3.47
CA THR A 127 -1.81 10.87 4.23
C THR A 127 -2.40 9.47 4.26
N PHE A 128 -1.65 8.48 3.77
CA PHE A 128 -2.07 7.09 3.69
C PHE A 128 -1.01 6.13 4.25
N ALA A 129 -1.45 4.93 4.62
CA ALA A 129 -0.59 3.82 5.05
C ALA A 129 -1.13 2.48 4.53
N GLY A 130 -0.20 1.58 4.18
CA GLY A 130 -0.50 0.22 3.71
C GLY A 130 -1.51 0.19 2.56
N PHE A 131 -2.55 -0.64 2.69
CA PHE A 131 -3.61 -0.80 1.68
C PHE A 131 -4.37 0.50 1.35
N GLY A 132 -4.26 1.55 2.17
CA GLY A 132 -4.78 2.87 1.87
C GLY A 132 -4.25 3.45 0.55
N PHE A 133 -3.02 3.12 0.15
CA PHE A 133 -2.47 3.53 -1.15
C PHE A 133 -3.19 2.89 -2.34
N THR A 134 -3.71 1.67 -2.20
CA THR A 134 -4.56 1.05 -3.25
C THR A 134 -5.83 1.88 -3.47
N MET A 135 -6.43 2.40 -2.38
CA MET A 135 -7.62 3.26 -2.47
C MET A 135 -7.28 4.63 -3.08
N ALA A 136 -6.16 5.23 -2.69
CA ALA A 136 -5.67 6.46 -3.31
C ALA A 136 -5.41 6.29 -4.82
N CYS A 137 -4.81 5.16 -5.24
CA CYS A 137 -4.59 4.84 -6.66
C CYS A 137 -5.92 4.75 -7.43
N LYS A 138 -6.92 4.08 -6.86
CA LYS A 138 -8.25 3.99 -7.47
C LYS A 138 -8.87 5.39 -7.65
N ALA A 139 -8.70 6.26 -6.65
CA ALA A 139 -9.33 7.58 -6.64
C ALA A 139 -8.71 8.54 -7.63
N LEU A 140 -7.38 8.50 -7.70
CA LEU A 140 -6.58 9.35 -8.57
C LEU A 140 -6.41 8.76 -9.97
N ARG A 141 -6.96 7.57 -10.24
CA ARG A 141 -6.69 6.78 -11.45
C ARG A 141 -6.79 7.60 -12.74
N GLU A 142 -7.86 8.37 -12.91
CA GLU A 142 -8.07 9.14 -14.14
C GLU A 142 -6.96 10.18 -14.36
N ARG A 143 -6.56 10.88 -13.30
CA ARG A 143 -5.46 11.85 -13.31
C ARG A 143 -4.13 11.19 -13.62
N LEU A 144 -3.82 10.10 -12.91
CA LEU A 144 -2.56 9.37 -13.04
C LEU A 144 -2.37 8.80 -14.45
N ILE A 145 -3.41 8.22 -15.05
CA ILE A 145 -3.33 7.65 -16.40
C ILE A 145 -3.20 8.72 -17.49
N LYS A 146 -3.69 9.94 -17.24
CA LYS A 146 -3.43 11.11 -18.10
C LYS A 146 -2.01 11.65 -17.95
N GLY A 147 -1.17 11.01 -17.14
CA GLY A 147 0.25 11.34 -16.96
C GLY A 147 0.52 12.25 -15.76
N GLU A 148 -0.48 12.56 -14.94
CA GLU A 148 -0.24 13.34 -13.72
C GLU A 148 0.56 12.52 -12.71
N THR A 149 1.54 13.16 -12.07
CA THR A 149 2.19 12.64 -10.86
C THR A 149 1.64 13.41 -9.67
N VAL A 150 1.08 12.71 -8.70
CA VAL A 150 0.42 13.33 -7.53
C VAL A 150 1.31 13.14 -6.30
N GLU A 151 1.59 14.23 -5.60
CA GLU A 151 2.26 14.16 -4.30
C GLU A 151 1.26 13.79 -3.19
N LEU A 152 1.61 12.78 -2.40
CA LEU A 152 0.89 12.35 -1.21
C LEU A 152 1.85 12.22 -0.03
N LYS A 153 1.29 11.95 1.16
CA LYS A 153 2.06 11.63 2.36
C LYS A 153 1.89 10.15 2.72
N ALA A 154 2.95 9.54 3.21
CA ALA A 154 2.96 8.18 3.75
C ALA A 154 3.35 8.19 5.22
N VAL A 155 2.75 7.30 6.01
CA VAL A 155 3.23 7.01 7.37
C VAL A 155 4.21 5.84 7.31
N GLY A 156 5.45 6.06 7.74
CA GLY A 156 6.48 5.03 7.85
C GLY A 156 6.93 4.82 9.29
N PHE A 157 7.41 3.62 9.61
CA PHE A 157 7.83 3.23 10.97
C PHE A 157 9.29 2.76 10.94
N THR A 158 10.25 3.65 11.25
CA THR A 158 11.69 3.31 11.26
C THR A 158 12.54 4.18 12.21
N PRO A 159 12.86 3.68 13.42
CA PRO A 159 11.98 2.84 14.21
C PRO A 159 10.77 3.65 14.74
N SER A 160 10.94 4.95 14.97
CA SER A 160 9.83 5.84 15.33
C SER A 160 8.90 6.09 14.13
N PRO A 161 7.58 6.25 14.38
CA PRO A 161 6.64 6.69 13.36
C PRO A 161 7.03 8.06 12.77
N LYS A 162 6.82 8.25 11.47
CA LYS A 162 7.06 9.53 10.79
C LYS A 162 6.19 9.67 9.54
N VAL A 163 5.91 10.91 9.15
CA VAL A 163 5.30 11.22 7.85
C VAL A 163 6.39 11.52 6.83
N VAL A 164 6.28 10.93 5.65
CA VAL A 164 7.19 11.16 4.52
C VAL A 164 6.41 11.52 3.27
N THR A 165 7.02 12.31 2.39
CA THR A 165 6.44 12.61 1.08
C THR A 165 6.66 11.45 0.11
N VAL A 166 5.64 11.11 -0.67
CA VAL A 166 5.71 10.13 -1.76
C VAL A 166 5.13 10.73 -3.04
N ALA A 167 5.68 10.34 -4.19
CA ALA A 167 5.08 10.60 -5.50
C ALA A 167 4.30 9.37 -5.95
N LEU A 168 3.02 9.55 -6.27
CA LEU A 168 2.18 8.53 -6.89
C LEU A 168 2.07 8.79 -8.39
N SER A 169 2.38 7.79 -9.21
CA SER A 169 2.40 7.89 -10.67
C SER A 169 1.89 6.62 -11.35
N HIS A 170 1.53 6.73 -12.64
CA HIS A 170 1.21 5.59 -13.49
C HIS A 170 2.43 5.24 -14.36
N ALA A 171 2.89 4.00 -14.28
CA ALA A 171 4.06 3.49 -15.00
C ALA A 171 3.71 2.80 -16.33
N GLY A 172 2.42 2.61 -16.61
CA GLY A 172 1.94 2.06 -17.88
C GLY A 172 1.02 0.87 -17.68
N ARG A 173 0.73 0.17 -18.79
CA ARG A 173 -0.12 -1.01 -18.77
C ARG A 173 0.72 -2.26 -18.93
N GLU A 174 0.48 -3.25 -18.08
CA GLU A 174 1.25 -4.49 -18.04
C GLU A 174 0.33 -5.71 -18.05
N THR A 175 0.85 -6.83 -18.52
CA THR A 175 0.22 -8.15 -18.40
C THR A 175 0.79 -8.85 -17.18
N LEU A 176 -0.09 -9.19 -16.24
CA LEU A 176 0.21 -10.02 -15.09
C LEU A 176 -0.19 -11.46 -15.38
N ARG A 177 0.71 -12.41 -15.14
CA ARG A 177 0.40 -13.84 -15.15
C ARG A 177 0.21 -14.34 -13.73
N MET A 178 -1.00 -14.80 -13.42
CA MET A 178 -1.37 -15.35 -12.12
C MET A 178 -2.41 -16.45 -12.29
N SER A 179 -2.20 -17.60 -11.64
CA SER A 179 -3.14 -18.74 -11.67
C SER A 179 -3.48 -19.17 -13.11
N GLY A 180 -2.46 -19.25 -13.97
CA GLY A 180 -2.59 -19.62 -15.39
C GLY A 180 -3.28 -18.59 -16.30
N ARG A 181 -3.68 -17.43 -15.77
CA ARG A 181 -4.36 -16.37 -16.52
C ARG A 181 -3.43 -15.21 -16.82
N ALA A 182 -3.54 -14.65 -18.02
CA ALA A 182 -2.94 -13.37 -18.38
C ALA A 182 -3.98 -12.26 -18.18
N ILE A 183 -3.69 -11.31 -17.29
CA ILE A 183 -4.60 -10.23 -16.92
C ILE A 183 -3.90 -8.91 -17.17
N ALA A 184 -4.50 -8.06 -17.99
CA ALA A 184 -4.00 -6.71 -18.21
C ALA A 184 -4.35 -5.82 -17.01
N GLY A 185 -3.38 -5.06 -16.50
CA GLY A 185 -3.56 -4.10 -15.41
C GLY A 185 -2.83 -2.79 -15.66
N ASP A 186 -3.35 -1.72 -15.07
CA ASP A 186 -2.65 -0.44 -14.97
C ASP A 186 -1.68 -0.51 -13.79
N HIS A 187 -0.41 -0.18 -14.04
CA HIS A 187 0.68 -0.22 -13.07
C HIS A 187 0.88 1.17 -12.46
N PHE A 188 0.81 1.25 -11.15
CA PHE A 188 1.05 2.45 -10.37
C PHE A 188 2.27 2.27 -9.48
N VAL A 189 2.99 3.36 -9.25
CA VAL A 189 4.20 3.39 -8.43
C VAL A 189 4.05 4.45 -7.35
N VAL A 190 4.22 4.03 -6.10
CA VAL A 190 4.42 4.89 -4.93
C VAL A 190 5.92 5.02 -4.72
N HIS A 191 6.46 6.17 -5.12
CA HIS A 191 7.89 6.47 -5.04
C HIS A 191 8.19 7.36 -3.82
N PRO A 192 8.95 6.87 -2.82
CA PRO A 192 9.37 7.67 -1.68
C PRO A 192 10.29 8.82 -2.07
N GLN A 193 9.91 10.05 -1.73
CA GLN A 193 10.76 11.22 -1.93
C GLN A 193 11.75 11.35 -0.77
N VAL A 194 12.83 10.57 -0.83
CA VAL A 194 13.91 10.65 0.17
C VAL A 194 14.79 11.87 -0.16
N PRO A 195 14.97 12.84 0.77
CA PRO A 195 15.88 13.96 0.57
C PRO A 195 17.29 13.48 0.23
N ALA A 196 18.00 14.18 -0.67
CA ALA A 196 19.28 13.73 -1.21
C ALA A 196 20.34 13.37 -0.14
N ILE A 197 20.37 14.12 0.97
CA ILE A 197 21.30 13.90 2.10
C ILE A 197 20.98 12.60 2.86
N ALA A 198 19.71 12.18 2.90
CA ALA A 198 19.27 10.98 3.59
C ALA A 198 19.44 9.68 2.75
N LYS A 199 19.59 9.79 1.42
CA LYS A 199 19.71 8.64 0.51
C LYS A 199 20.97 7.78 0.76
N LEU A 200 22.00 8.33 1.40
CA LEU A 200 23.22 7.60 1.75
C LEU A 200 23.03 6.62 2.92
N PHE A 201 21.96 6.78 3.70
CA PHE A 201 21.74 6.02 4.94
C PHE A 201 20.48 5.16 4.93
N VAL A 202 19.50 5.49 4.08
CA VAL A 202 18.25 4.72 3.95
C VAL A 202 17.85 4.64 2.48
N LYS A 203 17.78 3.41 1.93
CA LYS A 203 17.15 3.14 0.64
C LYS A 203 15.74 2.63 0.91
N VAL A 204 14.74 3.45 0.60
CA VAL A 204 13.33 3.03 0.65
C VAL A 204 12.95 2.52 -0.74
N PRO A 205 12.52 1.27 -0.89
CA PRO A 205 12.10 0.75 -2.18
C PRO A 205 10.78 1.39 -2.62
N ASP A 206 10.56 1.42 -3.94
CA ASP A 206 9.25 1.73 -4.49
C ASP A 206 8.26 0.65 -4.07
N ALA A 207 7.00 1.06 -3.92
CA ALA A 207 5.88 0.14 -3.88
C ALA A 207 5.11 0.23 -5.20
N HIS A 208 4.72 -0.93 -5.72
CA HIS A 208 4.06 -1.09 -6.99
C HIS A 208 2.67 -1.69 -6.78
N ILE A 209 1.67 -1.10 -7.42
CA ILE A 209 0.27 -1.50 -7.30
C ILE A 209 -0.27 -1.68 -8.71
N TRP A 210 -0.87 -2.83 -8.99
CA TRP A 210 -1.59 -3.06 -10.24
C TRP A 210 -3.08 -3.10 -9.96
N LEU A 211 -3.84 -2.39 -10.79
CA LEU A 211 -5.30 -2.41 -10.77
C LEU A 211 -5.83 -2.97 -12.10
N THR A 212 -6.98 -3.63 -12.08
CA THR A 212 -7.69 -3.95 -13.33
C THR A 212 -8.05 -2.68 -14.09
N THR A 213 -8.24 -2.80 -15.41
CA THR A 213 -8.99 -1.77 -16.13
C THR A 213 -10.40 -1.61 -15.55
N PRO A 214 -11.06 -0.45 -15.74
CA PRO A 214 -12.34 -0.15 -15.12
C PRO A 214 -13.38 -1.27 -15.32
N PRO A 215 -14.14 -1.63 -14.27
CA PRO A 215 -14.04 -1.10 -12.91
C PRO A 215 -12.73 -1.49 -12.22
N ALA A 216 -12.09 -0.54 -11.54
CA ALA A 216 -10.76 -0.73 -10.96
C ALA A 216 -10.84 -1.60 -9.69
N GLY A 217 -10.21 -2.76 -9.73
CA GLY A 217 -10.03 -3.68 -8.62
C GLY A 217 -8.54 -3.97 -8.42
N PHE A 218 -8.17 -4.29 -7.18
CA PHE A 218 -6.80 -4.71 -6.86
C PHE A 218 -6.42 -5.97 -7.64
N LEU A 219 -5.22 -5.98 -8.26
CA LEU A 219 -4.65 -7.17 -8.91
C LEU A 219 -3.38 -7.66 -8.23
N ARG A 220 -2.45 -6.75 -7.96
CA ARG A 220 -1.16 -7.09 -7.38
C ARG A 220 -0.59 -5.93 -6.58
N TYR A 221 0.16 -6.27 -5.53
CA TYR A 221 1.11 -5.38 -4.87
C TYR A 221 2.51 -6.00 -4.93
N GLU A 222 3.53 -5.17 -5.13
CA GLU A 222 4.93 -5.52 -4.88
C GLU A 222 5.62 -4.40 -4.10
N GLY A 223 6.32 -4.75 -3.02
CA GLY A 223 7.02 -3.77 -2.20
C GLY A 223 7.54 -4.38 -0.90
N ALA A 224 8.12 -3.55 -0.05
CA ALA A 224 8.48 -3.98 1.30
C ALA A 224 7.23 -4.37 2.11
N LEU A 225 7.39 -5.29 3.06
CA LEU A 225 6.26 -5.83 3.83
C LEU A 225 5.65 -4.80 4.80
N ALA A 226 6.45 -4.21 5.68
CA ALA A 226 6.01 -3.17 6.61
C ALA A 226 7.08 -2.08 6.81
N GLU A 227 8.34 -2.48 6.96
CA GLU A 227 9.48 -1.56 7.08
C GLU A 227 10.30 -1.53 5.78
N PRO A 228 10.95 -0.41 5.41
CA PRO A 228 11.77 -0.29 4.20
C PRO A 228 12.85 -1.36 4.02
N SER A 229 13.39 -1.89 5.12
CA SER A 229 14.41 -2.94 5.12
C SER A 229 13.84 -4.36 5.06
N ASP A 230 12.51 -4.51 5.08
CA ASP A 230 11.88 -5.82 4.95
C ASP A 230 12.14 -6.40 3.56
N GLN A 231 12.06 -7.73 3.48
CA GLN A 231 12.03 -8.42 2.20
C GLN A 231 10.93 -7.87 1.30
N ILE A 232 11.22 -7.76 0.01
CA ILE A 232 10.20 -7.47 -0.99
C ILE A 232 9.28 -8.67 -1.10
N ILE A 233 7.99 -8.40 -0.98
CA ILE A 233 6.91 -9.37 -1.13
C ILE A 233 6.07 -9.01 -2.35
N ARG A 234 5.39 -10.02 -2.88
CA ARG A 234 4.33 -9.88 -3.88
C ARG A 234 3.02 -10.36 -3.27
N ILE A 235 1.94 -9.62 -3.44
CA ILE A 235 0.58 -10.06 -3.10
C ILE A 235 -0.21 -10.14 -4.40
N ASP A 236 -0.79 -11.31 -4.68
CA ASP A 236 -1.66 -11.52 -5.84
C ASP A 236 -3.13 -11.63 -5.45
N LEU A 237 -4.02 -11.07 -6.26
CA LEU A 237 -5.47 -11.25 -6.12
C LEU A 237 -5.88 -12.72 -6.29
N LEU A 238 -5.38 -13.39 -7.34
CA LEU A 238 -5.80 -14.74 -7.67
C LEU A 238 -4.89 -15.78 -6.99
N PRO A 239 -5.45 -16.67 -6.15
CA PRO A 239 -4.69 -17.77 -5.60
C PRO A 239 -4.37 -18.82 -6.68
N GLY A 240 -3.26 -19.54 -6.54
CA GLY A 240 -2.82 -20.62 -7.43
C GLY A 240 -1.45 -20.38 -8.07
N GLU A 241 -0.86 -21.42 -8.66
CA GLU A 241 0.42 -21.38 -9.37
C GLU A 241 0.23 -21.47 -10.89
N PRO A 242 1.10 -20.86 -11.73
CA PRO A 242 2.23 -19.99 -11.37
C PRO A 242 1.86 -18.50 -11.27
N SER A 243 2.73 -17.72 -10.63
CA SER A 243 2.72 -16.25 -10.59
C SER A 243 4.07 -15.70 -11.04
N GLU A 244 4.07 -14.95 -12.15
CA GLU A 244 5.30 -14.46 -12.80
C GLU A 244 5.44 -12.94 -12.67
N ALA A 245 6.61 -12.39 -13.02
CA ALA A 245 6.80 -10.95 -13.12
C ALA A 245 5.82 -10.32 -14.11
N ALA A 246 5.41 -9.08 -13.86
CA ALA A 246 4.59 -8.34 -14.81
C ALA A 246 5.40 -8.00 -16.07
N THR A 247 4.72 -7.94 -17.22
CA THR A 247 5.36 -7.70 -18.52
C THR A 247 4.70 -6.50 -19.21
N PRO A 248 5.47 -5.53 -19.73
CA PRO A 248 4.91 -4.40 -20.44
C PRO A 248 4.01 -4.82 -21.61
N ILE A 249 2.83 -4.22 -21.74
CA ILE A 249 2.03 -4.34 -22.95
C ILE A 249 2.57 -3.33 -23.95
N ALA A 250 3.09 -3.82 -25.08
CA ALA A 250 3.53 -2.95 -26.16
C ALA A 250 2.38 -2.00 -26.55
N THR A 251 2.56 -0.71 -26.31
CA THR A 251 1.70 0.30 -26.91
C THR A 251 2.03 0.28 -28.40
N SER A 252 1.11 -0.26 -29.20
CA SER A 252 1.12 -0.05 -30.65
C SER A 252 1.21 1.46 -30.87
N GLY A 253 2.40 1.95 -31.20
CA GLY A 253 2.62 3.34 -31.53
C GLY A 253 1.64 3.76 -32.60
N LYS A 254 0.83 4.78 -32.32
CA LYS A 254 0.15 5.49 -33.41
C LYS A 254 1.24 6.15 -34.24
N ARG A 255 1.32 5.73 -35.51
CA ARG A 255 1.87 6.53 -36.60
C ARG A 255 1.07 7.82 -36.75
#